data_AF-A0AB73PKA3-F1
#
_entry.id   AF-A0AB73PKA3-F1
#
_cell.length_a   1.000
_cell.length_b   1.000
_cell.length_c   1.000
_cell.angle_alpha   90.00
_cell.angle_beta   90.00
_cell.angle_gamma   90.00
#
_symmetry.space_group_name_H-M   'P 1'
#
loop_
_entity.id
_entity.type
_entity.pdbx_description
1 polymer ?
#
loop_
_entity_poly.entity_id
_entity_poly.type
_entity_poly.pdbx_seq_one_letter_code
_entity_poly.pdbx_strand_id
1 'polypeptide(L)'
;MSLELKGKFLPLGSMLQLKETEDDSLLYFIVARAIARNNIGEIVPRYKVAPHPYGDTPNQEVFSIDATQIVKVLFEGYENNKDVEFVENMFERMTNTLEQSNSKANSSPMNVKNPQEEELENLRKDPFYKFRK
;
A
#
# COMPACT_ATOMS: atom_id res chain seq x y z
N MET A 1 -15.98 12.90 8.92
CA MET A 1 -16.36 11.48 8.77
C MET A 1 -15.27 10.67 9.43
N SER A 2 -15.60 9.73 10.32
CA SER A 2 -14.61 8.79 10.84
C SER A 2 -14.03 8.01 9.67
N LEU A 3 -12.71 8.02 9.53
CA LEU A 3 -12.05 7.08 8.64
C LEU A 3 -12.18 5.71 9.32
N GLU A 4 -12.77 4.75 8.62
CA GLU A 4 -12.92 3.37 9.09
C GLU A 4 -12.45 2.42 8.00
N LEU A 5 -11.86 1.30 8.41
CA LEU A 5 -11.51 0.22 7.49
C LEU A 5 -12.79 -0.45 6.99
N LYS A 6 -12.98 -0.46 5.66
CA LYS A 6 -14.12 -1.12 5.02
C LYS A 6 -13.78 -2.57 4.68
N GLY A 7 -14.44 -3.50 5.36
CA GLY A 7 -14.31 -4.95 5.16
C GLY A 7 -13.52 -5.65 6.25
N LYS A 8 -13.61 -6.99 6.28
CA LYS A 8 -12.88 -7.82 7.25
C LYS A 8 -11.39 -7.87 6.89
N PHE A 9 -10.51 -7.61 7.84
CA PHE A 9 -9.07 -7.75 7.67
C PHE A 9 -8.66 -9.20 7.95
N LEU A 10 -8.52 -10.02 6.91
CA LEU A 10 -8.18 -11.44 7.09
C LEU A 10 -6.76 -11.65 7.67
N PRO A 11 -6.57 -12.64 8.57
CA PRO A 11 -5.27 -12.96 9.14
C PRO A 11 -4.33 -13.65 8.14
N LEU A 12 -3.02 -13.60 8.44
CA LEU A 12 -2.02 -14.32 7.65
C LEU A 12 -2.25 -15.83 7.68
N GLY A 13 -1.98 -16.50 6.56
CA GLY A 13 -2.21 -17.94 6.41
C GLY A 13 -3.67 -18.33 6.15
N SER A 14 -4.60 -17.36 6.04
CA SER A 14 -5.97 -17.66 5.60
C SER A 14 -5.97 -18.23 4.19
N MET A 15 -6.74 -19.30 3.97
CA MET A 15 -6.91 -19.95 2.66
C MET A 15 -8.13 -19.43 1.94
N LEU A 16 -7.95 -19.10 0.68
CA LEU A 16 -8.90 -18.39 -0.16
C LEU A 16 -9.12 -19.11 -1.48
N GLN A 17 -10.33 -18.95 -2.01
CA GLN A 17 -10.64 -19.14 -3.41
C GLN A 17 -10.84 -17.76 -4.05
N LEU A 18 -10.22 -17.54 -5.21
CA LEU A 18 -10.22 -16.24 -5.90
C LEU A 18 -11.10 -16.28 -7.15
N LYS A 19 -11.52 -15.11 -7.63
CA LYS A 19 -12.20 -14.95 -8.92
C LYS A 19 -11.20 -15.09 -10.06
N GLU A 20 -11.68 -15.58 -11.21
CA GLU A 20 -10.98 -15.48 -12.50
C GLU A 20 -9.57 -16.11 -12.50
N THR A 21 -9.39 -17.17 -11.72
CA THR A 21 -8.18 -18.00 -11.81
C THR A 21 -8.38 -19.03 -12.92
N GLU A 22 -7.31 -19.34 -13.66
CA GLU A 22 -7.37 -20.32 -14.77
C GLU A 22 -7.83 -21.71 -14.31
N ASP A 23 -7.66 -21.99 -13.01
CA ASP A 23 -8.07 -23.21 -12.34
C ASP A 23 -8.92 -22.88 -11.11
N ASP A 24 -10.22 -23.21 -11.17
CA ASP A 24 -11.18 -23.01 -10.08
C ASP A 24 -10.87 -23.86 -8.84
N SER A 25 -10.02 -24.88 -8.99
CA SER A 25 -9.60 -25.76 -7.90
C SER A 25 -8.37 -25.25 -7.14
N LEU A 26 -7.65 -24.27 -7.71
CA LEU A 26 -6.44 -23.75 -7.10
C LEU A 26 -6.78 -22.85 -5.91
N LEU A 27 -6.14 -23.13 -4.78
CA LEU A 27 -6.31 -22.37 -3.55
C LEU A 27 -5.11 -21.46 -3.34
N TYR A 28 -5.34 -20.37 -2.60
CA TYR A 28 -4.31 -19.41 -2.30
C TYR A 28 -4.28 -19.11 -0.81
N PHE A 29 -3.10 -18.84 -0.26
CA PHE A 29 -2.98 -18.38 1.12
C PHE A 29 -2.43 -16.97 1.20
N ILE A 30 -2.88 -16.21 2.19
CA ILE A 30 -2.41 -14.84 2.43
C ILE A 30 -1.00 -14.89 3.03
N VAL A 31 -0.03 -14.31 2.32
CA VAL A 31 1.38 -14.21 2.76
C VAL A 31 1.76 -12.81 3.22
N ALA A 32 1.05 -11.78 2.76
CA ALA A 32 1.22 -10.42 3.27
C ALA A 32 -0.11 -9.68 3.25
N ARG A 33 -0.19 -8.63 4.08
CA ARG A 33 -1.37 -7.79 4.23
C ARG A 33 -0.95 -6.34 4.15
N ALA A 34 -1.83 -5.51 3.61
CA ALA A 34 -1.67 -4.08 3.52
C ALA A 34 -3.04 -3.41 3.61
N ILE A 35 -3.03 -2.12 3.88
CA ILE A 35 -4.20 -1.26 3.78
C ILE A 35 -3.95 -0.28 2.64
N ALA A 36 -4.93 -0.08 1.78
CA ALA A 36 -4.86 0.84 0.64
C ALA A 36 -6.12 1.71 0.57
N ARG A 37 -6.03 2.82 -0.15
CA ARG A 37 -7.21 3.59 -0.56
C ARG A 37 -7.70 3.09 -1.90
N ASN A 38 -8.99 2.83 -2.01
CA ASN A 38 -9.62 2.57 -3.30
C ASN A 38 -9.87 3.88 -4.06
N ASN A 39 -10.38 3.77 -5.29
CA ASN A 39 -10.65 4.92 -6.17
C ASN A 39 -11.73 5.88 -5.63
N ILE A 40 -12.53 5.43 -4.67
CA ILE A 40 -13.61 6.21 -4.03
C ILE A 40 -13.09 6.87 -2.73
N GLY A 41 -11.83 6.62 -2.35
CA GLY A 41 -11.19 7.18 -1.17
C GLY A 41 -11.43 6.39 0.11
N GLU A 42 -12.07 5.23 0.03
CA GLU A 42 -12.28 4.34 1.17
C GLU A 42 -11.00 3.57 1.50
N ILE A 43 -10.79 3.33 2.79
CA ILE A 43 -9.66 2.55 3.27
C ILE A 43 -10.07 1.07 3.27
N VAL A 44 -9.39 0.25 2.49
CA VAL A 44 -9.72 -1.16 2.25
C VAL A 44 -8.51 -2.08 2.47
N PRO A 45 -8.74 -3.33 2.88
CA PRO A 45 -7.69 -4.33 2.95
C PRO A 45 -7.17 -4.73 1.56
N ARG A 46 -5.88 -5.00 1.50
CA ARG A 46 -5.18 -5.56 0.34
C ARG A 46 -4.28 -6.70 0.78
N TYR A 47 -4.11 -7.69 -0.06
CA TYR A 47 -3.37 -8.90 0.28
C TYR A 47 -2.32 -9.20 -0.77
N LYS A 48 -1.24 -9.87 -0.35
CA LYS A 48 -0.46 -10.72 -1.26
C LYS A 48 -0.78 -12.17 -0.97
N VAL A 49 -0.91 -12.94 -2.03
CA VAL A 49 -1.30 -14.34 -1.96
C VAL A 49 -0.34 -15.22 -2.73
N ALA A 50 -0.12 -16.41 -2.22
CA ALA A 50 0.68 -17.45 -2.87
C ALA A 50 -0.20 -18.66 -3.19
N PRO A 51 -0.01 -19.34 -4.32
CA PRO A 51 -0.76 -20.55 -4.65
C PRO A 51 -0.39 -21.70 -3.72
N HIS A 52 -1.37 -22.49 -3.32
CA HIS A 52 -1.19 -23.73 -2.56
C HIS A 52 -1.26 -24.93 -3.51
N PRO A 53 -0.41 -25.96 -3.36
CA PRO A 53 0.60 -26.16 -2.30
C PRO A 53 1.96 -25.52 -2.59
N TYR A 54 2.13 -24.85 -3.71
CA TYR A 54 3.44 -24.57 -4.28
C TYR A 54 4.19 -23.39 -3.65
N GLY A 55 3.49 -22.35 -3.20
CA GLY A 55 4.08 -21.12 -2.68
C GLY A 55 4.66 -20.24 -3.79
N ASP A 56 5.80 -19.60 -3.50
CA ASP A 56 6.55 -18.75 -4.45
C ASP A 56 7.60 -19.61 -5.17
N THR A 57 7.36 -19.91 -6.44
CA THR A 57 8.26 -20.72 -7.26
C THR A 57 8.50 -20.05 -8.62
N PRO A 58 9.55 -20.43 -9.38
CA PRO A 58 9.83 -19.81 -10.67
C PRO A 58 8.67 -19.83 -11.69
N ASN A 59 7.70 -20.74 -11.53
CA ASN A 59 6.54 -20.87 -12.42
C ASN A 59 5.24 -20.31 -11.82
N GLN A 60 5.27 -19.90 -10.55
CA GLN A 60 4.09 -19.48 -9.79
C GLN A 60 4.48 -18.37 -8.83
N GLU A 61 3.99 -17.17 -9.12
CA GLU A 61 4.39 -15.99 -8.39
C GLU A 61 3.39 -15.62 -7.29
N VAL A 62 3.90 -14.92 -6.28
CA VAL A 62 3.09 -14.21 -5.31
C VAL A 62 2.59 -12.91 -5.92
N PHE A 63 1.27 -12.73 -5.96
CA PHE A 63 0.64 -11.52 -6.51
C PHE A 63 -0.27 -10.82 -5.51
N SER A 64 -0.56 -9.55 -5.80
CA SER A 64 -1.43 -8.72 -4.97
C SER A 64 -2.89 -8.85 -5.40
N ILE A 65 -3.80 -8.90 -4.43
CA ILE A 65 -5.24 -8.92 -4.66
C ILE A 65 -5.96 -7.90 -3.76
N ASP A 66 -7.11 -7.46 -4.22
CA ASP A 66 -8.09 -6.70 -3.46
C ASP A 66 -9.12 -7.65 -2.82
N ALA A 67 -9.73 -7.24 -1.71
CA ALA A 67 -10.69 -8.08 -1.00
C ALA A 67 -11.92 -8.47 -1.84
N THR A 68 -12.26 -7.69 -2.88
CA THR A 68 -13.37 -7.96 -3.80
C THR A 68 -13.11 -9.14 -4.74
N GLN A 69 -11.85 -9.56 -4.90
CA GLN A 69 -11.45 -10.72 -5.70
C GLN A 69 -11.60 -12.05 -4.94
N ILE A 70 -11.84 -12.00 -3.62
CA ILE A 70 -12.04 -13.18 -2.79
C ILE A 70 -13.46 -13.69 -3.01
N VAL A 71 -13.59 -14.93 -3.50
CA VAL A 71 -14.89 -15.61 -3.66
C VAL A 71 -15.30 -16.24 -2.34
N LYS A 72 -14.36 -16.96 -1.71
CA LYS A 72 -14.62 -17.74 -0.51
C LYS A 72 -13.38 -17.83 0.36
N VAL A 73 -13.58 -17.70 1.67
CA VAL A 73 -12.58 -18.03 2.68
C VAL A 73 -12.84 -19.46 3.13
N LEU A 74 -11.87 -20.35 2.89
CA LEU A 74 -11.98 -21.77 3.25
C LEU A 74 -11.44 -22.06 4.64
N PHE A 75 -10.43 -21.30 5.06
CA PHE A 75 -9.82 -21.39 6.36
C PHE A 75 -9.34 -20.00 6.79
N GLU A 76 -9.63 -19.62 8.02
CA GLU A 76 -9.09 -18.39 8.61
C GLU A 76 -7.77 -18.72 9.28
N GLY A 77 -6.75 -17.94 8.94
CA GLY A 77 -5.42 -18.05 9.52
C GLY A 77 -5.37 -17.68 11.00
N TYR A 78 -4.17 -17.70 11.57
CA TYR A 78 -4.00 -17.42 12.99
C TYR A 78 -4.12 -15.93 13.30
N GLU A 79 -4.96 -15.61 14.29
CA GLU A 79 -5.16 -14.27 14.82
C GLU A 79 -4.95 -14.28 16.35
N ASN A 80 -4.34 -13.22 16.87
CA ASN A 80 -4.23 -12.98 18.30
C ASN A 80 -4.31 -11.48 18.60
N ASN A 81 -4.32 -11.11 19.88
CA ASN A 81 -4.47 -9.71 20.29
C ASN A 81 -3.37 -8.80 19.72
N LYS A 82 -2.14 -9.30 19.56
CA LYS A 82 -1.04 -8.52 18.95
C LYS A 82 -1.28 -8.26 17.46
N ASP A 83 -1.95 -9.19 16.79
CA ASP A 83 -2.33 -9.04 15.39
C ASP A 83 -3.39 -7.93 15.23
N VAL A 84 -4.38 -7.92 16.12
CA VAL A 84 -5.41 -6.87 16.17
C VAL A 84 -4.77 -5.50 16.40
N GLU A 85 -3.90 -5.38 17.41
CA GLU A 85 -3.14 -4.15 17.70
C GLU A 85 -2.29 -3.70 16.51
N PHE A 86 -1.68 -4.65 15.77
CA PHE A 86 -0.89 -4.34 14.58
C PHE A 86 -1.75 -3.72 13.47
N VAL A 87 -2.94 -4.26 13.23
CA VAL A 87 -3.86 -3.75 12.20
C VAL A 87 -4.36 -2.35 12.56
N GLU A 88 -4.72 -2.12 13.82
CA GLU A 88 -5.11 -0.81 14.33
C GLU A 88 -3.97 0.22 14.15
N ASN A 89 -2.74 -0.14 14.52
CA ASN A 89 -1.58 0.75 14.35
C ASN A 89 -1.31 1.08 12.88
N MET A 90 -1.46 0.10 11.98
CA MET A 90 -1.31 0.33 10.54
C MET A 90 -2.37 1.31 10.01
N PHE A 91 -3.60 1.21 10.50
CA PHE A 91 -4.68 2.13 10.16
C PHE A 91 -4.38 3.55 10.66
N GLU A 92 -4.00 3.71 11.93
CA GLU A 92 -3.65 5.01 12.53
C GLU A 92 -2.50 5.70 11.80
N ARG A 93 -1.45 4.97 11.40
CA ARG A 93 -0.34 5.54 10.64
C ARG A 93 -0.80 6.09 9.29
N MET A 94 -1.71 5.39 8.63
CA MET A 94 -2.26 5.83 7.34
C MET A 94 -3.13 7.08 7.51
N THR A 95 -3.93 7.18 8.58
CA THR A 95 -4.77 8.37 8.82
C THR A 95 -3.93 9.57 9.25
N ASN A 96 -2.95 9.38 10.13
CA ASN A 96 -2.13 10.47 10.67
C ASN A 96 -1.19 11.09 9.62
N THR A 97 -0.62 10.26 8.73
CA THR A 97 0.16 10.77 7.59
C THR A 97 -0.68 11.66 6.67
N LEU A 98 -1.98 11.39 6.56
CA LEU A 98 -2.90 12.22 5.80
C LEU A 98 -3.17 13.58 6.43
N GLU A 99 -3.38 13.63 7.74
CA GLU A 99 -3.56 14.91 8.45
C GLU A 99 -2.33 15.81 8.31
N GLN A 100 -1.13 15.21 8.35
CA GLN A 100 0.13 15.93 8.13
C GLN A 100 0.30 16.41 6.68
N SER A 101 -0.21 15.67 5.70
CA SER A 101 -0.17 16.09 4.29
C SER A 101 -1.16 17.22 3.98
N ASN A 102 -2.38 17.16 4.55
CA ASN A 102 -3.43 18.18 4.36
C ASN A 102 -3.08 19.49 5.07
N SER A 103 -2.40 19.43 6.23
CA SER A 103 -1.91 20.62 6.93
C SER A 103 -0.74 21.30 6.20
N LYS A 104 0.12 20.54 5.50
CA LYS A 104 1.18 21.11 4.65
C LYS A 104 0.67 21.69 3.34
N ALA A 105 -0.42 21.18 2.77
CA ALA A 105 -1.03 21.74 1.55
C ALA A 105 -1.64 23.14 1.76
N ASN A 106 -1.94 23.52 3.01
CA ASN A 106 -2.46 24.85 3.35
C ASN A 106 -1.40 25.83 3.86
N SER A 107 -0.12 25.45 3.86
CA SER A 107 0.98 26.35 4.23
C SER A 107 1.89 26.61 3.03
N SER A 108 1.79 27.85 2.54
CA SER A 108 2.70 28.60 1.63
C SER A 108 2.21 28.72 0.17
N PRO A 109 2.01 29.94 -0.35
CA PRO A 109 2.14 30.14 -1.80
C PRO A 109 3.59 29.78 -2.17
N MET A 110 3.75 28.95 -3.20
CA MET A 110 5.05 28.70 -3.86
C MET A 110 5.69 30.05 -4.16
N ASN A 111 6.74 30.41 -3.43
CA ASN A 111 7.61 31.51 -3.82
C ASN A 111 8.40 31.02 -5.03
N VAL A 112 7.89 31.31 -6.24
CA VAL A 112 8.57 31.04 -7.50
C VAL A 112 9.84 31.89 -7.48
N LYS A 113 10.96 31.32 -7.07
CA LYS A 113 12.26 31.98 -7.20
C LYS A 113 12.51 32.24 -8.68
N ASN A 114 12.87 33.48 -9.01
CA ASN A 114 13.15 33.87 -10.38
C ASN A 114 14.33 33.03 -10.92
N PRO A 115 14.25 32.50 -12.15
CA PRO A 115 15.31 31.65 -12.74
C PRO A 115 16.72 32.26 -12.70
N GLN A 116 16.79 33.59 -12.70
CA GLN A 116 18.05 34.35 -12.64
C GLN A 116 18.77 34.24 -11.28
N GLU A 117 18.04 34.10 -10.18
CA GLU A 117 18.64 33.99 -8.84
C GLU A 117 19.27 32.61 -8.61
N GLU A 118 18.61 31.57 -9.12
CA GLU A 118 19.06 30.18 -9.03
C GLU A 118 20.34 29.95 -9.87
N GLU A 119 20.40 30.60 -11.03
CA GLU A 119 21.59 30.60 -11.89
C GLU A 119 22.79 31.28 -11.22
N LEU A 120 22.57 32.43 -10.57
CA LEU A 120 23.59 33.16 -9.81
C LEU A 120 24.10 32.36 -8.61
N GLU A 121 23.22 31.66 -7.89
CA GLU A 121 23.64 30.77 -6.79
C GLU A 121 24.48 29.59 -7.29
N ASN A 122 24.12 28.99 -8.43
CA ASN A 122 24.89 27.89 -9.02
C ASN A 122 26.26 28.35 -9.53
N LEU A 123 26.35 29.54 -10.14
CA LEU A 123 27.62 30.17 -10.52
C LEU A 123 28.49 30.53 -9.31
N ARG A 124 27.89 30.93 -8.19
CA ARG A 124 28.63 31.20 -6.93
C ARG A 124 29.20 29.93 -6.31
N LYS A 125 28.44 28.83 -6.33
CA LYS A 125 28.88 27.54 -5.79
C LYS A 125 29.93 26.88 -6.67
N ASP A 126 29.76 26.98 -7.99
CA ASP A 126 30.69 26.43 -8.97
C ASP A 126 30.74 27.31 -10.23
N PRO A 127 31.80 28.10 -10.42
CA PRO A 127 31.92 28.99 -11.58
C PRO A 127 32.03 28.22 -12.90
N PHE A 128 32.30 26.91 -12.88
CA PHE A 128 32.42 26.08 -14.07
C PHE A 128 31.27 25.08 -14.24
N TYR A 129 30.20 25.16 -13.43
CA TYR A 129 29.06 24.24 -13.49
C TYR A 129 28.46 24.10 -14.92
N LYS A 130 28.46 25.18 -15.70
CA LYS A 130 27.94 25.17 -17.09
C LYS A 130 28.80 24.41 -18.09
N PHE A 131 30.04 24.07 -17.74
CA PHE A 131 31.00 23.41 -18.64
C PHE A 131 31.19 21.93 -18.33
N ARG A 132 30.56 21.43 -17.26
CA ARG A 132 30.53 20.01 -16.94
C ARG A 132 29.29 19.40 -17.61
N LYS A 133 29.46 18.94 -18.85
CA LYS A 133 28.53 18.00 -19.48
C LYS A 133 28.99 16.58 -19.17
#